data_AF-A0A6B9FB74-F1
#
_entry.id   AF-A0A6B9FB74-F1
#
_cell.length_a   1.000
_cell.length_b   1.000
_cell.length_c   1.000
_cell.angle_alpha   90.00
_cell.angle_beta   90.00
_cell.angle_gamma   90.00
#
_symmetry.space_group_name_H-M   'P 1'
#
loop_
_entity.id
_entity.type
_entity.pdbx_description
1 polymer ?
#
loop_
_entity_poly.entity_id
_entity_poly.type
_entity_poly.pdbx_seq_one_letter_code
_entity_poly.pdbx_strand_id
1 'polypeptide(L)' 'MVSDEPLVEIENGVVWYFEGEDRDMKGKFEGPITVYPDWVRTGGLAVPTWIPRERVEQVHER' A
#
# COMPACT_ATOMS: atom_id res chain seq x y z
N MET A 1 2.00 21.27 8.19
CA MET A 1 0.92 20.33 8.53
C MET A 1 1.02 19.23 7.51
N VAL A 2 1.47 18.04 7.90
CA VAL A 2 1.51 16.90 6.99
C VAL A 2 0.05 16.51 6.78
N SER A 3 -0.44 16.58 5.54
CA SER A 3 -1.83 16.24 5.25
C SER A 3 -2.04 14.76 5.52
N ASP A 4 -2.65 14.46 6.68
CA ASP A 4 -3.04 13.12 7.12
C ASP A 4 -4.24 12.57 6.32
N GLU A 5 -4.68 13.28 5.29
CA GLU A 5 -5.81 12.91 4.47
C GLU A 5 -5.40 11.83 3.46
N PRO A 6 -6.14 10.71 3.39
CA PRO A 6 -5.90 9.71 2.36
C PRO A 6 -6.16 10.32 0.98
N LEU A 7 -5.21 10.14 0.06
CA LEU A 7 -5.38 10.54 -1.34
C LEU A 7 -6.45 9.70 -2.03
N VAL A 8 -6.43 8.39 -1.77
CA VAL A 8 -7.31 7.40 -2.38
C VAL A 8 -7.60 6.28 -1.39
N GLU A 9 -8.86 5.88 -1.31
CA GLU A 9 -9.29 4.68 -0.59
C GLU A 9 -9.86 3.68 -1.60
N ILE A 10 -9.25 2.50 -1.65
CA ILE A 10 -9.65 1.40 -2.53
C ILE A 10 -10.15 0.27 -1.64
N GLU A 11 -11.45 -0.03 -1.65
CA GLU A 11 -11.99 -1.10 -0.80
C GLU A 11 -11.54 -2.50 -1.24
N ASN A 12 -11.26 -2.69 -2.54
CA ASN A 12 -10.74 -3.92 -3.13
C ASN A 12 -9.63 -3.62 -4.15
N GLY A 13 -8.47 -3.21 -3.65
CA GLY A 13 -7.28 -2.97 -4.45
C GLY A 13 -6.29 -4.11 -4.37
N VAL A 14 -5.42 -4.19 -5.37
CA VAL A 14 -4.22 -5.01 -5.37
C VAL A 14 -3.02 -4.07 -5.37
N VAL A 15 -2.11 -4.22 -4.41
CA VAL A 15 -0.83 -3.52 -4.42
C VAL A 15 0.33 -4.50 -4.45
N TRP A 16 1.28 -4.20 -5.31
CA TRP A 16 2.56 -4.84 -5.41
C TRP A 16 3.60 -3.92 -4.77
N TYR A 17 4.29 -4.44 -3.76
CA TYR A 17 5.30 -3.71 -3.01
C TYR A 17 6.53 -4.57 -2.75
N PHE A 18 7.67 -3.94 -2.49
CA PHE A 18 8.90 -4.66 -2.14
C PHE A 18 8.99 -4.86 -0.62
N GLU A 19 9.17 -6.12 -0.19
CA GLU A 19 9.36 -6.48 1.22
C GLU A 19 10.86 -6.54 1.55
N GLY A 20 11.38 -5.48 2.16
CA GLY A 20 12.75 -5.43 2.70
C GLY A 20 13.76 -4.71 1.81
N GLU A 21 15.05 -4.97 2.05
CA GLU A 21 16.18 -4.50 1.21
C GLU A 21 16.32 -5.33 -0.08
N ASP A 22 15.73 -6.53 -0.10
CA ASP A 22 15.70 -7.43 -1.24
C ASP A 22 14.68 -6.93 -2.27
N ARG A 23 15.17 -6.29 -3.33
CA ARG A 23 14.37 -5.88 -4.49
C ARG A 23 13.77 -7.07 -5.26
N ASP A 24 14.18 -8.29 -4.95
CA ASP A 24 13.64 -9.52 -5.52
C ASP A 24 12.43 -10.05 -4.74
N MET A 25 12.18 -9.60 -3.51
CA MET A 25 11.01 -9.97 -2.73
C MET A 25 9.84 -9.03 -2.99
N LYS A 26 8.94 -9.45 -3.88
CA LYS A 26 7.69 -8.76 -4.18
C LYS A 26 6.56 -9.28 -3.28
N GLY A 27 6.11 -8.45 -2.35
CA GLY A 27 4.88 -8.63 -1.60
C GLY A 27 3.68 -8.22 -2.45
N LYS A 28 2.64 -9.05 -2.47
CA LYS A 28 1.34 -8.73 -3.07
C LYS A 28 0.31 -8.66 -1.94
N PHE A 29 -0.39 -7.54 -1.84
CA PHE A 29 -1.54 -7.41 -0.96
C PHE A 29 -2.81 -7.21 -1.78
N GLU A 30 -3.87 -7.92 -1.41
CA GLU A 30 -5.20 -7.82 -2.02
C GLU A 30 -6.21 -7.52 -0.91
N GLY A 31 -6.96 -6.43 -1.05
CA GLY A 31 -7.96 -6.02 -0.06
C GLY A 31 -8.12 -4.50 0.02
N PRO A 32 -8.50 -3.96 1.19
CA PRO A 32 -8.64 -2.53 1.35
C PRO A 32 -7.27 -1.86 1.40
N ILE A 33 -7.06 -0.88 0.53
CA ILE A 33 -5.82 -0.13 0.38
C ILE A 33 -6.15 1.35 0.51
N THR A 34 -5.44 2.03 1.40
CA THR A 34 -5.51 3.47 1.55
C THR A 34 -4.18 4.07 1.10
N VAL A 35 -4.19 4.89 0.06
CA VAL A 35 -3.02 5.59 -0.46
C VAL A 35 -2.94 6.95 0.20
N TYR A 36 -1.83 7.22 0.85
CA TYR A 36 -1.43 8.52 1.40
C TYR A 36 -0.36 9.16 0.49
N PRO A 37 0.00 10.44 0.70
CA PRO A 37 1.01 11.13 -0.10
C PRO A 37 2.36 10.40 -0.13
N ASP A 38 2.82 9.98 1.06
CA ASP A 38 4.14 9.35 1.27
C ASP A 38 4.05 7.83 1.55
N TRP A 39 2.86 7.33 1.87
CA TRP A 39 2.65 5.95 2.36
C TRP A 39 1.46 5.29 1.68
N VAL A 40 1.46 3.97 1.63
CA VAL A 40 0.32 3.15 1.25
C VAL A 40 0.03 2.22 2.41
N ARG A 41 -1.18 2.32 2.96
CA ARG A 41 -1.65 1.46 4.02
C ARG A 41 -2.48 0.34 3.41
N THR A 42 -2.06 -0.89 3.63
CA THR A 42 -2.83 -2.08 3.28
C THR A 42 -3.49 -2.62 4.54
N GLY A 43 -4.81 -2.78 4.56
CA GLY A 43 -5.52 -3.11 5.78
C GLY A 43 -6.84 -3.81 5.52
N GLY A 44 -6.86 -5.13 5.67
CA GLY A 44 -8.05 -5.96 5.46
C GLY A 44 -8.53 -6.71 6.70
N LEU A 45 -7.67 -7.49 7.38
CA LEU A 45 -8.20 -8.50 8.32
C LEU A 45 -7.37 -8.81 9.57
N ALA A 46 -6.18 -8.24 9.81
CA ALA A 46 -5.48 -8.46 11.09
C ALA A 46 -4.38 -7.45 11.43
N VAL A 47 -3.60 -7.00 10.45
CA VAL A 47 -2.48 -6.06 10.68
C VAL A 47 -2.47 -5.02 9.57
N PRO A 48 -2.63 -3.73 9.87
CA PRO A 48 -2.42 -2.67 8.90
C PRO A 48 -0.92 -2.56 8.61
N THR A 49 -0.52 -2.80 7.36
CA THR A 49 0.87 -2.66 6.92
C THR A 49 1.04 -1.31 6.25
N TRP A 50 2.08 -0.58 6.66
CA TRP A 50 2.44 0.71 6.10
C TRP A 50 3.63 0.54 5.16
N ILE A 51 3.40 0.82 3.88
CA ILE A 51 4.37 0.64 2.81
C ILE A 51 4.75 2.04 2.30
N PRO A 52 6.03 2.43 2.32
CA PRO A 52 6.47 3.68 1.70
C PRO A 52 6.12 3.70 0.21
N ARG A 53 5.64 4.83 -0.32
CA ARG A 53 5.23 4.93 -1.73
C ARG A 53 6.36 4.63 -2.72
N GLU A 54 7.60 4.92 -2.33
CA GLU A 54 8.81 4.55 -3.08
C GLU A 54 9.01 3.04 -3.24
N ARG A 55 8.42 2.22 -2.35
CA ARG A 55 8.48 0.76 -2.40
C ARG A 55 7.28 0.14 -3.11
N VAL A 56 6.32 0.96 -3.53
CA VAL A 56 5.14 0.50 -4.25
C VAL A 56 5.47 0.45 -5.73
N GLU A 57 5.47 -0.76 -6.28
CA GLU A 57 5.72 -0.98 -7.70
C GLU A 57 4.46 -0.64 -8.51
N GLN A 58 3.30 -1.14 -8.08
CA GLN A 58 2.05 -0.95 -8.80
C GLN A 58 0.84 -1.08 -7.88
N VAL A 59 -0.14 -0.21 -8.06
CA VAL A 59 -1.48 -0.33 -7.46
C VAL A 59 -2.47 -0.57 -8.60
N HIS A 60 -3.35 -1.55 -8.44
CA HIS A 60 -4.50 -1.80 -9.31
C HIS A 60 -5.78 -1.75 -8.49
N GLU A 61 -6.77 -1.01 -8.98
CA GLU A 61 -8.16 -1.10 -8.53
C GLU A 61 -8.87 -2.24 -9.28
N ARG A 62 -9.80 -2.94 -8.62
CA ARG A 62 -10.63 -3.99 -9.22
C ARG A 62 -12.09 -3.59 -9.27
#